data_AF-A0A961EW07-F1
#
_entry.id   AF-A0A961EW07-F1
#
_cell.length_a   1.000
_cell.length_b   1.000
_cell.length_c   1.000
_cell.angle_alpha   90.00
_cell.angle_beta   90.00
_cell.angle_gamma   90.00
#
_symmetry.space_group_name_H-M   'P 1'
#
loop_
_entity.id
_entity.type
_entity.pdbx_description
1 polymer ?
#
loop_
_entity_poly.entity_id
_entity_poly.type
_entity_poly.pdbx_seq_one_letter_code
_entity_poly.pdbx_strand_id
1 'polypeptide(L)'
;PPGVHYRYSNHGYLLLGAIIEKKTGLPIADAVKKYLLEPAGMNDTRGPKTGAGGLQTSIYDLARYASMWLSGGHIDGRQIVQPDGILDMLRNPLYVPAAHHKFYTGRGWRVKVSEEGVITFFHIGGADGVAAWVQMFPRYGAAVCYLGNPPEYTPPLENYLAQLQTKLGDLASAYVGAKKPLYFWESEPAPPWVTDRIAGTYRNPLTGKIIHIDPSGDGLRYTNSWGGGYHLYPFTTHIYRGGEGWLTHDFIFDPETHELQGMANGDGFYVPVEERDMAHRSDSQQ
;
A
#
# COMPACT_ATOMS: atom_id res chain seq x y z
N PRO A 1 4.95 -14.42 -9.52
CA PRO A 1 6.10 -13.87 -10.30
C PRO A 1 6.31 -12.39 -9.97
N PRO A 2 7.51 -11.82 -10.19
CA PRO A 2 7.72 -10.37 -10.07
C PRO A 2 6.77 -9.60 -10.98
N GLY A 3 6.25 -8.47 -10.52
CA GLY A 3 5.36 -7.60 -11.30
C GLY A 3 3.89 -8.04 -11.37
N VAL A 4 3.50 -9.13 -10.71
CA VAL A 4 2.12 -9.67 -10.79
C VAL A 4 1.22 -9.12 -9.69
N HIS A 5 1.73 -8.96 -8.47
CA HIS A 5 0.95 -8.44 -7.35
C HIS A 5 1.83 -7.65 -6.39
N TYR A 6 1.18 -6.83 -5.57
CA TYR A 6 1.85 -6.07 -4.53
C TYR A 6 2.04 -6.92 -3.27
N ARG A 7 3.27 -6.95 -2.75
CA ARG A 7 3.56 -7.47 -1.41
C ARG A 7 4.56 -6.57 -0.73
N TYR A 8 4.20 -6.06 0.44
CA TYR A 8 5.11 -5.26 1.25
C TYR A 8 6.37 -6.06 1.57
N SER A 9 7.54 -5.48 1.34
CA SER A 9 8.83 -6.16 1.49
C SER A 9 9.90 -5.21 2.01
N ASN A 10 10.20 -5.30 3.32
CA ASN A 10 11.37 -4.64 3.89
C ASN A 10 12.66 -5.09 3.18
N HIS A 11 12.79 -6.38 2.82
CA HIS A 11 13.94 -6.91 2.09
C HIS A 11 14.17 -6.22 0.74
N GLY A 12 13.08 -5.87 0.03
CA GLY A 12 13.18 -5.10 -1.21
C GLY A 12 13.83 -3.73 -0.99
N TYR A 13 13.47 -3.07 0.11
CA TYR A 13 14.09 -1.79 0.49
C TYR A 13 15.51 -1.93 1.04
N LEU A 14 15.85 -3.04 1.72
CA LEU A 14 17.24 -3.34 2.09
C LEU A 14 18.12 -3.43 0.83
N LEU A 15 17.65 -4.14 -0.19
CA LEU A 15 18.34 -4.24 -1.48
C LEU A 15 18.45 -2.86 -2.18
N LEU A 16 17.38 -2.05 -2.14
CA LEU A 16 17.42 -0.68 -2.67
C LEU A 16 18.51 0.16 -1.97
N GLY A 17 18.66 0.01 -0.66
CA GLY A 17 19.74 0.63 0.10
C GLY A 17 21.12 0.22 -0.43
N ALA A 18 21.36 -1.08 -0.61
CA ALA A 18 22.63 -1.58 -1.16
C ALA A 18 22.89 -1.08 -2.60
N ILE A 19 21.84 -0.92 -3.42
CA ILE A 19 21.96 -0.33 -4.76
C ILE A 19 22.44 1.13 -4.67
N ILE A 20 21.87 1.92 -3.76
CA ILE A 20 22.28 3.32 -3.52
C ILE A 20 23.75 3.36 -3.09
N GLU A 21 24.15 2.52 -2.13
CA GLU A 21 25.54 2.46 -1.67
C GLU A 21 26.50 2.10 -2.80
N LYS A 22 26.16 1.08 -3.59
CA LYS A 22 26.98 0.66 -4.74
C LYS A 22 27.11 1.76 -5.80
N LYS A 23 26.04 2.53 -6.05
CA LYS A 23 26.03 3.58 -7.07
C LYS A 23 26.72 4.86 -6.63
N THR A 24 26.65 5.18 -5.34
CA THR A 24 27.20 6.43 -4.79
C THR A 24 28.61 6.27 -4.23
N GLY A 25 29.01 5.04 -3.85
CA GLY A 25 30.23 4.77 -3.10
C GLY A 25 30.17 5.23 -1.64
N LEU A 26 28.99 5.63 -1.15
CA LEU A 26 28.77 6.12 0.20
C LEU A 26 27.92 5.11 1.00
N PRO A 27 28.11 4.99 2.32
CA PRO A 27 27.11 4.37 3.18
C PRO A 27 25.74 5.01 3.00
N ILE A 28 24.66 4.25 3.15
CA ILE A 28 23.30 4.75 2.83
C ILE A 28 22.93 6.01 3.62
N ALA A 29 23.32 6.08 4.89
CA ALA A 29 23.08 7.25 5.74
C ALA A 29 23.76 8.50 5.18
N ASP A 30 24.99 8.37 4.69
CA ASP A 30 25.76 9.48 4.12
C ASP A 30 25.22 9.87 2.74
N ALA A 31 24.78 8.90 1.94
CA ALA A 31 24.12 9.18 0.67
C ALA A 31 22.80 9.96 0.88
N VAL A 32 21.93 9.50 1.79
CA VAL A 32 20.67 10.18 2.10
C VAL A 32 20.93 11.57 2.68
N LYS A 33 21.92 11.70 3.59
CA LYS A 33 22.32 13.00 4.12
C LYS A 33 22.74 13.97 3.03
N LYS A 34 23.68 13.55 2.16
CA LYS A 34 24.27 14.38 1.11
C LYS A 34 23.27 14.79 0.02
N TYR A 35 22.43 13.84 -0.44
CA TYR A 35 21.58 14.06 -1.61
C TYR A 35 20.16 14.50 -1.28
N LEU A 36 19.70 14.32 -0.03
CA LEU A 36 18.34 14.68 0.38
C LEU A 36 18.34 15.63 1.60
N LEU A 37 18.92 15.22 2.73
CA LEU A 37 18.71 15.95 3.99
C LEU A 37 19.39 17.33 4.01
N GLU A 38 20.68 17.41 3.65
CA GLU A 38 21.41 18.68 3.61
C GLU A 38 20.84 19.65 2.56
N PRO A 39 20.58 19.22 1.30
CA PRO A 39 19.94 20.09 0.30
C PRO A 39 18.55 20.58 0.69
N ALA A 40 17.76 19.75 1.39
CA ALA A 40 16.43 20.10 1.87
C ALA A 40 16.42 20.80 3.24
N GLY A 41 17.59 21.10 3.82
CA GLY A 41 17.72 21.76 5.12
C GLY A 41 17.07 20.99 6.28
N MET A 42 17.07 19.65 6.22
CA MET A 42 16.55 18.77 7.26
C MET A 42 17.65 18.46 8.29
N ASN A 43 17.93 19.44 9.16
CA ASN A 43 19.11 19.42 10.04
C ASN A 43 18.93 18.59 11.32
N ASP A 44 17.69 18.25 11.69
CA ASP A 44 17.34 17.42 12.84
C ASP A 44 17.02 15.97 12.43
N THR A 45 17.40 15.59 11.21
CA THR A 45 17.18 14.26 10.65
C THR A 45 18.48 13.48 10.53
N ARG A 46 18.47 12.21 10.94
CA ARG A 46 19.63 11.31 10.89
C ARG A 46 19.27 9.90 10.44
N GLY A 47 20.26 9.18 9.91
CA GLY A 47 20.10 7.85 9.31
C GLY A 47 19.92 7.92 7.79
N PRO A 48 19.27 6.91 7.16
CA PRO A 48 18.64 5.75 7.79
C PRO A 48 19.67 4.66 8.17
N LYS A 49 19.29 3.74 9.06
CA LYS A 49 20.11 2.56 9.40
C LYS A 49 20.20 1.58 8.23
N THR A 50 19.13 1.46 7.46
CA THR A 50 19.02 0.59 6.29
C THR A 50 18.11 1.24 5.25
N GLY A 51 18.01 0.69 4.03
CA GLY A 51 17.03 1.20 3.05
C GLY A 51 15.57 1.02 3.47
N ALA A 52 15.27 0.14 4.43
CA ALA A 52 13.90 -0.15 4.88
C ALA A 52 13.46 0.66 6.11
N GLY A 53 14.37 1.38 6.77
CA GLY A 53 14.03 2.14 7.97
C GLY A 53 15.21 2.54 8.85
N GLY A 54 14.88 3.11 10.00
CA GLY A 54 15.86 3.66 10.95
C GLY A 54 16.24 5.12 10.69
N LEU A 55 15.43 5.84 9.90
CA LEU A 55 15.49 7.31 9.86
C LEU A 55 14.87 7.85 11.15
N GLN A 56 15.51 8.83 11.75
CA GLN A 56 15.01 9.56 12.92
C GLN A 56 14.92 11.03 12.55
N THR A 57 13.79 11.68 12.83
CA THR A 57 13.47 13.04 12.35
C THR A 57 12.74 13.83 13.44
N SER A 58 12.75 15.16 13.31
CA SER A 58 11.82 16.05 14.01
C SER A 58 10.53 16.25 13.23
N ILE A 59 9.49 16.80 13.88
CA ILE A 59 8.24 17.17 13.21
C ILE A 59 8.45 18.30 12.18
N TYR A 60 9.40 19.21 12.46
CA TYR A 60 9.72 20.33 11.58
C TYR A 60 10.40 19.85 10.29
N ASP A 61 11.37 18.94 10.39
CA ASP A 61 12.02 18.36 9.22
C ASP A 61 11.07 17.52 8.37
N LEU A 62 10.19 16.73 9.02
CA LEU A 62 9.18 15.97 8.29
C LEU A 62 8.19 16.89 7.58
N ALA A 63 7.82 18.03 8.19
CA ALA A 63 7.01 19.05 7.53
C ALA A 63 7.73 19.73 6.36
N ARG A 64 9.05 19.97 6.46
CA ARG A 64 9.88 20.45 5.34
C ARG A 64 9.91 19.45 4.19
N TYR A 65 10.14 18.17 4.49
CA TYR A 65 10.04 17.09 3.51
C TYR A 65 8.68 17.10 2.83
N ALA A 66 7.59 17.21 3.60
CA ALA A 66 6.24 17.28 3.05
C ALA A 66 6.00 18.48 2.13
N SER A 67 6.46 19.66 2.54
CA SER A 67 6.40 20.88 1.73
C SER A 67 7.16 20.73 0.41
N MET A 68 8.36 20.14 0.44
CA MET A 68 9.15 19.85 -0.75
C MET A 68 8.38 18.92 -1.72
N TRP A 69 7.75 17.86 -1.22
CA TRP A 69 6.94 16.95 -2.05
C TRP A 69 5.75 17.65 -2.70
N LEU A 70 5.02 18.46 -1.94
CA LEU A 70 3.88 19.23 -2.46
C LEU A 70 4.31 20.31 -3.45
N SER A 71 5.55 20.79 -3.34
CA SER A 71 6.15 21.79 -4.23
C SER A 71 6.90 21.15 -5.41
N GLY A 72 6.51 19.96 -5.84
CA GLY A 72 7.10 19.28 -7.00
C GLY A 72 8.59 18.94 -6.82
N GLY A 73 9.02 18.71 -5.58
CA GLY A 73 10.40 18.37 -5.24
C GLY A 73 11.32 19.59 -5.04
N HIS A 74 10.75 20.80 -5.00
CA HIS A 74 11.47 22.05 -4.82
C HIS A 74 11.38 22.54 -3.37
N ILE A 75 12.49 23.01 -2.80
CA ILE A 75 12.51 23.67 -1.49
C ILE A 75 13.70 24.65 -1.42
N ASP A 76 13.49 25.82 -0.79
CA ASP A 76 14.51 26.86 -0.58
C ASP A 76 15.32 27.21 -1.85
N GLY A 77 14.65 27.33 -3.00
CA GLY A 77 15.28 27.68 -4.27
C GLY A 77 16.00 26.52 -4.97
N ARG A 78 15.89 25.28 -4.46
CA ARG A 78 16.59 24.10 -5.00
C ARG A 78 15.61 23.02 -5.45
N GLN A 79 15.88 22.43 -6.61
CA GLN A 79 15.21 21.24 -7.10
C GLN A 79 15.90 19.99 -6.55
N ILE A 80 15.27 19.28 -5.61
CA ILE A 80 15.84 18.08 -4.98
C ILE A 80 15.41 16.80 -5.70
N VAL A 81 14.12 16.70 -6.02
CA VAL A 81 13.53 15.57 -6.76
C VAL A 81 12.84 16.11 -8.00
N GLN A 82 13.06 15.55 -9.18
CA GLN A 82 12.39 16.06 -10.39
C GLN A 82 10.88 15.77 -10.36
N PRO A 83 10.02 16.67 -10.90
CA PRO A 83 8.57 16.46 -10.95
C PRO A 83 8.16 15.14 -11.60
N ASP A 84 8.80 14.76 -12.71
CA ASP A 84 8.53 13.48 -13.38
C ASP A 84 8.88 12.27 -12.50
N GLY A 85 9.92 12.40 -11.66
CA GLY A 85 10.27 11.38 -10.67
C GLY A 85 9.21 11.23 -9.59
N ILE A 86 8.63 12.34 -9.12
CA ILE A 86 7.50 12.31 -8.17
C ILE A 86 6.30 11.61 -8.81
N LEU A 87 5.96 11.95 -10.06
CA LEU A 87 4.84 11.33 -10.76
C LEU A 87 5.08 9.83 -10.99
N ASP A 88 6.30 9.40 -11.32
CA ASP A 88 6.65 7.98 -11.41
C ASP A 88 6.50 7.27 -10.06
N MET A 89 6.93 7.90 -8.96
CA MET A 89 6.79 7.31 -7.62
C MET A 89 5.34 7.18 -7.17
N LEU A 90 4.43 8.03 -7.66
CA LEU A 90 2.99 7.98 -7.35
C LEU A 90 2.17 7.15 -8.34
N ARG A 91 2.77 6.70 -9.45
CA ARG A 91 2.10 5.86 -10.45
C ARG A 91 1.81 4.48 -9.87
N ASN A 92 0.69 3.90 -10.27
CA ASN A 92 0.43 2.50 -10.00
C ASN A 92 1.30 1.60 -10.92
N PRO A 93 2.18 0.75 -10.36
CA PRO A 93 2.98 -0.17 -11.17
C PRO A 93 2.18 -1.38 -11.67
N LEU A 94 0.97 -1.61 -11.17
CA LEU A 94 0.14 -2.79 -11.46
C LEU A 94 -1.18 -2.39 -12.12
N TYR A 95 -1.74 -3.33 -12.88
CA TYR A 95 -3.10 -3.20 -13.38
C TYR A 95 -4.12 -3.29 -12.25
N VAL A 96 -5.18 -2.52 -12.38
CA VAL A 96 -6.34 -2.53 -11.47
C VAL A 96 -7.60 -2.40 -12.31
N PRO A 97 -8.64 -3.21 -12.05
CA PRO A 97 -9.95 -3.00 -12.63
C PRO A 97 -10.42 -1.54 -12.50
N ALA A 98 -11.21 -1.10 -13.49
CA ALA A 98 -11.81 0.24 -13.46
C ALA A 98 -12.66 0.40 -12.18
N ALA A 99 -12.49 1.54 -11.51
CA ALA A 99 -13.12 1.92 -10.25
C ALA A 99 -13.10 3.45 -10.14
N HIS A 100 -14.08 4.06 -9.49
CA HIS A 100 -14.08 5.51 -9.26
C HIS A 100 -12.99 5.88 -8.24
N HIS A 101 -12.75 5.03 -7.25
CA HIS A 101 -11.69 5.14 -6.25
C HIS A 101 -10.73 3.95 -6.34
N LYS A 102 -9.43 4.24 -6.43
CA LYS A 102 -8.40 3.19 -6.43
C LYS A 102 -7.43 3.40 -5.27
N PHE A 103 -7.00 2.29 -4.70
CA PHE A 103 -5.94 2.24 -3.70
C PHE A 103 -4.84 1.31 -4.19
N TYR A 104 -3.60 1.79 -4.19
CA TYR A 104 -2.44 1.00 -4.60
C TYR A 104 -1.19 1.51 -3.88
N THR A 105 -0.08 0.79 -4.05
CA THR A 105 1.24 1.24 -3.59
C THR A 105 2.11 1.57 -4.80
N GLY A 106 2.49 2.83 -4.93
CA GLY A 106 3.53 3.29 -5.84
C GLY A 106 4.92 2.96 -5.31
N ARG A 107 5.94 3.66 -5.79
CA ARG A 107 7.31 3.50 -5.27
C ARG A 107 7.45 4.29 -3.97
N GLY A 108 7.30 3.62 -2.83
CA GLY A 108 7.46 4.23 -1.51
C GLY A 108 6.23 4.95 -0.97
N TRP A 109 5.12 4.94 -1.69
CA TRP A 109 3.90 5.65 -1.30
C TRP A 109 2.68 4.76 -1.44
N ARG A 110 1.82 4.77 -0.43
CA ARG A 110 0.43 4.32 -0.58
C ARG A 110 -0.35 5.46 -1.18
N VAL A 111 -1.11 5.21 -2.24
CA VAL A 111 -1.79 6.23 -3.03
C VAL A 111 -3.27 5.90 -3.11
N LYS A 112 -4.11 6.91 -2.87
CA LYS A 112 -5.56 6.87 -3.10
C LYS A 112 -5.91 7.92 -4.15
N VAL A 113 -6.59 7.48 -5.20
CA VAL A 113 -6.99 8.32 -6.33
C VAL A 113 -8.49 8.24 -6.55
N SER A 114 -9.06 9.32 -7.09
CA SER A 114 -10.37 9.34 -7.72
C SER A 114 -10.27 9.73 -9.18
N GLU A 115 -11.41 9.90 -9.86
CA GLU A 115 -11.49 10.46 -11.22
C GLU A 115 -10.84 11.86 -11.33
N GLU A 116 -10.81 12.61 -10.24
CA GLU A 116 -10.18 13.94 -10.17
C GLU A 116 -8.66 13.89 -9.91
N GLY A 117 -8.06 12.70 -9.88
CA GLY A 117 -6.64 12.46 -9.65
C GLY A 117 -6.31 12.03 -8.22
N VAL A 118 -5.11 12.35 -7.76
CA VAL A 118 -4.63 11.92 -6.42
C VAL A 118 -5.39 12.66 -5.32
N ILE A 119 -6.14 11.91 -4.51
CA ILE A 119 -6.78 12.41 -3.29
C ILE A 119 -5.70 12.59 -2.22
N THR A 120 -4.97 11.52 -1.95
CA THR A 120 -3.92 11.49 -0.95
C THR A 120 -2.86 10.45 -1.27
N PHE A 121 -1.63 10.73 -0.85
CA PHE A 121 -0.57 9.75 -0.76
C PHE A 121 0.14 9.85 0.59
N PHE A 122 0.52 8.71 1.14
CA PHE A 122 0.94 8.63 2.53
C PHE A 122 1.88 7.45 2.79
N HIS A 123 2.62 7.54 3.88
CA HIS A 123 3.41 6.45 4.40
C HIS A 123 3.32 6.42 5.93
N ILE A 124 3.35 5.20 6.47
CA ILE A 124 3.23 4.91 7.90
C ILE A 124 4.49 4.18 8.34
N GLY A 125 4.90 4.42 9.58
CA GLY A 125 6.04 3.75 10.19
C GLY A 125 5.78 3.50 11.67
N GLY A 126 6.30 2.39 12.18
CA GLY A 126 6.28 2.06 13.59
C GLY A 126 7.46 1.16 13.92
N ALA A 127 8.18 1.50 14.99
CA ALA A 127 9.30 0.73 15.53
C ALA A 127 9.52 1.12 16.98
N ASP A 128 10.01 0.22 17.83
CA ASP A 128 10.55 0.54 19.16
C ASP A 128 9.67 1.46 20.04
N GLY A 129 8.35 1.25 20.03
CA GLY A 129 7.42 2.06 20.82
C GLY A 129 7.18 3.48 20.27
N VAL A 130 7.52 3.74 19.01
CA VAL A 130 7.21 4.98 18.31
C VAL A 130 6.33 4.75 17.08
N ALA A 131 5.57 5.76 16.69
CA ALA A 131 4.80 5.81 15.45
C ALA A 131 5.15 7.06 14.65
N ALA A 132 5.09 6.93 13.32
CA ALA A 132 5.27 8.02 12.38
C ALA A 132 4.24 7.92 11.24
N TRP A 133 3.73 9.07 10.82
CA TRP A 133 2.81 9.18 9.70
C TRP A 133 3.08 10.48 8.94
N VAL A 134 3.07 10.38 7.62
CA VAL A 134 3.05 11.55 6.74
C VAL A 134 1.96 11.33 5.69
N GLN A 135 1.06 12.31 5.56
CA GLN A 135 -0.06 12.27 4.64
C GLN A 135 -0.16 13.56 3.85
N MET A 136 -0.14 13.43 2.53
CA MET A 136 -0.19 14.55 1.59
C MET A 136 -1.58 14.64 0.96
N PHE A 137 -2.03 15.87 0.71
CA PHE A 137 -3.26 16.22 0.00
C PHE A 137 -2.90 17.17 -1.14
N PRO A 138 -2.33 16.66 -2.25
CA PRO A 138 -1.65 17.49 -3.26
C PRO A 138 -2.57 18.52 -3.93
N ARG A 139 -3.86 18.18 -4.12
CA ARG A 139 -4.86 19.08 -4.71
C ARG A 139 -5.11 20.37 -3.91
N TYR A 140 -4.73 20.36 -2.63
CA TYR A 140 -4.94 21.46 -1.69
C TYR A 140 -3.62 22.04 -1.18
N GLY A 141 -2.47 21.56 -1.66
CA GLY A 141 -1.16 21.99 -1.18
C GLY A 141 -0.97 21.76 0.33
N ALA A 142 -1.63 20.76 0.90
CA ALA A 142 -1.65 20.52 2.34
C ALA A 142 -1.04 19.15 2.69
N ALA A 143 -0.40 19.08 3.86
CA ALA A 143 0.08 17.84 4.43
C ALA A 143 -0.13 17.84 5.95
N VAL A 144 -0.31 16.66 6.52
CA VAL A 144 -0.35 16.46 7.96
C VAL A 144 0.66 15.38 8.32
N CYS A 145 1.48 15.70 9.32
CA CYS A 145 2.52 14.83 9.86
C CYS A 145 2.18 14.48 11.31
N TYR A 146 2.43 13.24 11.70
CA TYR A 146 2.25 12.77 13.08
C TYR A 146 3.48 11.95 13.49
N LEU A 147 4.01 12.25 14.68
CA LEU A 147 5.05 11.48 15.36
C LEU A 147 4.57 11.25 16.80
N GLY A 148 4.68 10.01 17.30
CA GLY A 148 4.22 9.65 18.64
C GLY A 148 5.18 8.71 19.37
N ASN A 149 5.40 8.95 20.67
CA ASN A 149 6.29 8.18 21.54
C ASN A 149 5.92 8.28 23.05
N PRO A 150 5.16 7.33 23.63
CA PRO A 150 4.54 6.21 22.97
C PRO A 150 3.29 6.65 22.18
N PRO A 151 2.96 5.96 21.08
CA PRO A 151 1.68 6.12 20.42
C PRO A 151 0.55 5.51 21.25
N GLU A 152 -0.60 6.16 21.23
CA GLU A 152 -1.85 5.61 21.74
C GLU A 152 -2.53 4.81 20.63
N TYR A 153 -2.77 3.52 20.87
CA TYR A 153 -3.40 2.61 19.90
C TYR A 153 -4.75 2.12 20.42
N THR A 154 -5.73 2.05 19.53
CA THR A 154 -6.99 1.34 19.79
C THR A 154 -7.01 0.06 18.96
N PRO A 155 -6.91 -1.13 19.58
CA PRO A 155 -7.00 -2.39 18.85
C PRO A 155 -8.37 -2.57 18.17
N PRO A 156 -8.43 -3.24 17.00
CA PRO A 156 -7.30 -3.75 16.21
C PRO A 156 -6.53 -2.63 15.49
N LEU A 157 -5.23 -2.86 15.21
CA LEU A 157 -4.33 -1.87 14.62
C LEU A 157 -4.89 -1.28 13.32
N GLU A 158 -5.54 -2.09 12.48
CA GLU A 158 -6.11 -1.66 11.21
C GLU A 158 -7.22 -0.62 11.39
N ASN A 159 -8.06 -0.78 12.42
CA ASN A 159 -9.08 0.21 12.77
C ASN A 159 -8.44 1.52 13.23
N TYR A 160 -7.40 1.44 14.05
CA TYR A 160 -6.63 2.60 14.45
C TYR A 160 -6.03 3.32 13.23
N LEU A 161 -5.37 2.60 12.32
CA LEU A 161 -4.76 3.19 11.13
C LEU A 161 -5.81 3.85 10.22
N ALA A 162 -6.97 3.21 10.03
CA ALA A 162 -8.08 3.78 9.27
C ALA A 162 -8.63 5.05 9.92
N GLN A 163 -8.86 5.02 11.24
CA GLN A 163 -9.34 6.18 11.99
C GLN A 163 -8.32 7.32 12.00
N LEU A 164 -7.03 7.02 12.17
CA LEU A 164 -5.97 8.02 12.13
C LEU A 164 -5.94 8.69 10.76
N GLN A 165 -5.99 7.91 9.67
CA GLN A 165 -6.03 8.46 8.32
C GLN A 165 -7.22 9.42 8.11
N THR A 166 -8.41 9.08 8.62
CA THR A 166 -9.59 9.94 8.58
C THR A 166 -9.39 11.20 9.42
N LYS A 167 -8.93 11.07 10.67
CA LYS A 167 -8.67 12.21 11.56
C LYS A 167 -7.65 13.20 10.97
N LEU A 168 -6.59 12.70 10.34
CA LEU A 168 -5.60 13.56 9.66
C LEU A 168 -6.22 14.25 8.43
N GLY A 169 -7.12 13.57 7.72
CA GLY A 169 -7.93 14.15 6.65
C GLY A 169 -8.86 15.26 7.13
N ASP A 170 -9.56 15.06 8.24
CA ASP A 170 -10.44 16.05 8.85
C ASP A 170 -9.64 17.26 9.33
N LEU A 171 -8.48 17.04 9.95
CA LEU A 171 -7.58 18.11 10.38
C LEU A 171 -7.09 18.93 9.18
N ALA A 172 -6.67 18.28 8.10
CA ALA A 172 -6.28 18.96 6.87
C ALA A 172 -7.44 19.78 6.28
N SER A 173 -8.65 19.23 6.32
CA SER A 173 -9.86 19.89 5.82
C SER A 173 -10.19 21.16 6.61
N ALA A 174 -10.10 21.07 7.94
CA ALA A 174 -10.27 22.23 8.82
C ALA A 174 -9.18 23.27 8.58
N TYR A 175 -7.91 22.85 8.43
CA TYR A 175 -6.78 23.74 8.20
C TYR A 175 -6.93 24.59 6.93
N VAL A 176 -7.37 23.98 5.82
CA VAL A 176 -7.54 24.71 4.55
C VAL A 176 -8.92 25.38 4.41
N GLY A 177 -9.80 25.24 5.40
CA GLY A 177 -11.17 25.79 5.36
C GLY A 177 -12.05 25.16 4.27
N ALA A 178 -11.88 23.86 4.00
CA ALA A 178 -12.63 23.19 2.94
C ALA A 178 -14.11 22.98 3.31
N LYS A 179 -14.99 23.19 2.32
CA LYS A 179 -16.45 22.95 2.47
C LYS A 179 -16.82 21.47 2.45
N LYS A 180 -15.96 20.62 1.87
CA LYS A 180 -16.09 19.17 1.82
C LYS A 180 -14.78 18.55 2.36
N PRO A 181 -14.84 17.35 2.97
CA PRO A 181 -13.62 16.68 3.44
C PRO A 181 -12.61 16.49 2.30
N LEU A 182 -11.34 16.82 2.56
CA LEU A 182 -10.20 16.55 1.68
C LEU A 182 -9.99 15.05 1.47
N TYR A 183 -10.41 14.27 2.45
CA TYR A 183 -10.29 12.83 2.44
C TYR A 183 -11.59 12.21 2.91
N PHE A 184 -12.17 11.44 2.01
CA PHE A 184 -13.26 10.54 2.28
C PHE A 184 -12.93 9.26 1.49
N TRP A 185 -13.00 8.11 2.16
CA TRP A 185 -12.79 6.82 1.52
C TRP A 185 -14.06 6.00 1.62
N GLU A 186 -14.59 5.67 0.46
CA GLU A 186 -15.72 4.77 0.32
C GLU A 186 -15.23 3.48 -0.33
N SER A 187 -15.56 2.35 0.29
CA SER A 187 -15.31 1.06 -0.36
C SER A 187 -16.23 0.93 -1.56
N GLU A 188 -15.67 0.62 -2.72
CA GLU A 188 -16.45 0.30 -3.90
C GLU A 188 -16.66 -1.21 -4.02
N PRO A 189 -17.92 -1.68 -4.16
CA PRO A 189 -18.18 -3.07 -4.45
C PRO A 189 -17.56 -3.44 -5.81
N ALA A 190 -17.08 -4.67 -5.92
CA ALA A 190 -16.60 -5.18 -7.19
C ALA A 190 -17.74 -5.19 -8.23
N PRO A 191 -17.47 -4.79 -9.48
CA PRO A 191 -18.47 -4.88 -10.54
C PRO A 191 -18.83 -6.35 -10.82
N PRO A 192 -20.02 -6.64 -11.37
CA PRO A 192 -20.48 -8.01 -11.60
C PRO A 192 -19.46 -8.89 -12.33
N TRP A 193 -18.82 -8.35 -13.37
CA TRP A 193 -17.81 -9.10 -14.14
C TRP A 193 -16.59 -9.54 -13.32
N VAL A 194 -16.27 -8.85 -12.21
CA VAL A 194 -15.25 -9.27 -11.26
C VAL A 194 -15.84 -10.33 -10.31
N THR A 195 -16.99 -10.05 -9.68
CA THR A 195 -17.59 -10.99 -8.72
C THR A 195 -17.90 -12.36 -9.33
N ASP A 196 -18.28 -12.38 -10.61
CA ASP A 196 -18.61 -13.59 -11.36
C ASP A 196 -17.37 -14.44 -11.68
N ARG A 197 -16.16 -13.86 -11.62
CA ARG A 197 -14.90 -14.52 -12.00
C ARG A 197 -14.06 -14.95 -10.81
N ILE A 198 -14.24 -14.34 -9.64
CA ILE A 198 -13.39 -14.58 -8.46
C ILE A 198 -13.87 -15.73 -7.58
N ALA A 199 -15.10 -16.21 -7.75
CA ALA A 199 -15.56 -17.41 -7.06
C ALA A 199 -14.88 -18.65 -7.65
N GLY A 200 -14.42 -19.57 -6.79
CA GLY A 200 -13.82 -20.81 -7.23
C GLY A 200 -12.77 -21.37 -6.28
N THR A 201 -12.11 -22.43 -6.76
CA THR A 201 -11.03 -23.10 -6.04
C THR A 201 -9.69 -22.58 -6.54
N TYR A 202 -8.78 -22.31 -5.62
CA TYR A 202 -7.43 -21.85 -5.94
C TYR A 202 -6.38 -22.72 -5.26
N ARG A 203 -5.23 -22.84 -5.92
CA ARG A 203 -4.08 -23.60 -5.43
C ARG A 203 -2.83 -22.73 -5.37
N ASN A 204 -2.13 -22.80 -4.26
CA ASN A 204 -0.80 -22.21 -4.16
C ASN A 204 0.20 -23.11 -4.91
N PRO A 205 0.88 -22.62 -5.97
CA PRO A 205 1.75 -23.47 -6.78
C PRO A 205 3.02 -23.92 -6.02
N LEU A 206 3.43 -23.21 -4.97
CA LEU A 206 4.63 -23.53 -4.20
C LEU A 206 4.36 -24.50 -3.05
N THR A 207 3.24 -24.31 -2.35
CA THR A 207 2.92 -25.09 -1.14
C THR A 207 1.87 -26.17 -1.37
N GLY A 208 1.14 -26.08 -2.48
CA GLY A 208 0.00 -26.96 -2.78
C GLY A 208 -1.23 -26.72 -1.92
N LYS A 209 -1.24 -25.72 -1.03
CA LYS A 209 -2.41 -25.33 -0.24
C LYS A 209 -3.57 -24.98 -1.15
N ILE A 210 -4.77 -25.40 -0.76
CA ILE A 210 -6.01 -25.14 -1.49
C ILE A 210 -6.89 -24.22 -0.66
N ILE A 211 -7.54 -23.29 -1.34
CA ILE A 211 -8.52 -22.38 -0.78
C ILE A 211 -9.75 -22.32 -1.70
N HIS A 212 -10.89 -21.99 -1.11
CA HIS A 212 -12.16 -21.80 -1.78
C HIS A 212 -12.66 -20.39 -1.50
N ILE A 213 -13.10 -19.72 -2.56
CA ILE A 213 -13.77 -18.42 -2.51
C ILE A 213 -15.19 -18.65 -3.01
N ASP A 214 -16.16 -18.45 -2.13
CA ASP A 214 -17.58 -18.63 -2.45
C ASP A 214 -18.35 -17.32 -2.26
N PRO A 215 -19.38 -17.01 -3.07
CA PRO A 215 -20.27 -15.90 -2.80
C PRO A 215 -20.91 -16.01 -1.41
N SER A 216 -20.97 -14.92 -0.65
CA SER A 216 -21.61 -14.92 0.66
C SER A 216 -22.19 -13.56 1.00
N GLY A 217 -23.53 -13.42 0.98
CA GLY A 217 -24.22 -12.19 1.35
C GLY A 217 -23.72 -10.97 0.56
N ASP A 218 -23.14 -10.00 1.28
CA ASP A 218 -22.57 -8.75 0.76
C ASP A 218 -21.08 -8.84 0.36
N GLY A 219 -20.49 -10.03 0.41
CA GLY A 219 -19.08 -10.26 0.17
C GLY A 219 -18.79 -11.69 -0.29
N LEU A 220 -17.67 -12.23 0.19
CA LEU A 220 -17.22 -13.57 -0.14
C LEU A 220 -16.94 -14.37 1.13
N ARG A 221 -17.02 -15.69 1.05
CA ARG A 221 -16.53 -16.61 2.06
C ARG A 221 -15.19 -17.17 1.60
N TYR A 222 -14.16 -16.91 2.40
CA TYR A 222 -12.87 -17.60 2.28
C TYR A 222 -12.91 -18.88 3.12
N THR A 223 -12.48 -19.99 2.54
CA THR A 223 -12.28 -21.26 3.25
C THR A 223 -10.94 -21.88 2.86
N ASN A 224 -10.15 -22.32 3.83
CA ASN A 224 -8.93 -23.08 3.58
C ASN A 224 -9.19 -24.59 3.67
N SER A 225 -8.35 -25.40 3.02
CA SER A 225 -8.47 -26.86 2.99
C SER A 225 -8.30 -27.55 4.36
N TRP A 226 -8.01 -26.82 5.43
CA TRP A 226 -7.74 -27.35 6.77
C TRP A 226 -8.82 -26.95 7.79
N GLY A 227 -9.99 -26.51 7.31
CA GLY A 227 -11.19 -26.29 8.12
C GLY A 227 -11.38 -24.88 8.68
N GLY A 228 -10.49 -23.94 8.36
CA GLY A 228 -10.63 -22.53 8.72
C GLY A 228 -11.31 -21.71 7.62
N GLY A 229 -12.05 -20.66 7.99
CA GLY A 229 -12.65 -19.75 7.02
C GLY A 229 -13.28 -18.53 7.68
N TYR A 230 -13.49 -17.48 6.90
CA TYR A 230 -14.03 -16.20 7.37
C TYR A 230 -14.67 -15.42 6.22
N HIS A 231 -15.50 -14.45 6.59
CA HIS A 231 -16.10 -13.53 5.62
C HIS A 231 -15.07 -12.52 5.12
N LEU A 232 -15.18 -12.17 3.85
CA LEU A 232 -14.38 -11.18 3.15
C LEU A 232 -15.30 -10.06 2.67
N TYR A 233 -15.04 -8.85 3.17
CA TYR A 233 -15.76 -7.64 2.79
C TYR A 233 -15.03 -6.91 1.66
N PRO A 234 -15.76 -6.32 0.69
CA PRO A 234 -15.15 -5.53 -0.36
C PRO A 234 -14.44 -4.30 0.21
N PHE A 235 -13.22 -4.05 -0.25
CA PHE A 235 -12.43 -2.86 0.08
C PHE A 235 -12.16 -1.99 -1.15
N THR A 236 -11.88 -2.62 -2.28
CA THR A 236 -11.91 -2.01 -3.62
C THR A 236 -12.51 -3.02 -4.59
N THR A 237 -12.58 -2.68 -5.87
CA THR A 237 -13.12 -3.54 -6.93
C THR A 237 -12.41 -4.90 -7.09
N HIS A 238 -11.23 -5.08 -6.53
CA HIS A 238 -10.41 -6.30 -6.66
C HIS A 238 -9.73 -6.69 -5.33
N ILE A 239 -9.91 -5.90 -4.27
CA ILE A 239 -9.35 -6.18 -2.95
C ILE A 239 -10.48 -6.39 -1.97
N TYR A 240 -10.40 -7.51 -1.25
CA TYR A 240 -11.29 -7.84 -0.15
C TYR A 240 -10.50 -7.96 1.14
N ARG A 241 -11.16 -7.73 2.28
CA ARG A 241 -10.55 -7.87 3.60
C ARG A 241 -11.43 -8.63 4.57
N GLY A 242 -10.80 -9.43 5.43
CA GLY A 242 -11.53 -10.18 6.44
C GLY A 242 -10.61 -11.03 7.31
N GLY A 243 -11.23 -11.81 8.20
CA GLY A 243 -10.50 -12.64 9.17
C GLY A 243 -9.82 -11.82 10.27
N GLU A 244 -9.02 -12.51 11.08
CA GLU A 244 -8.27 -11.89 12.16
C GLU A 244 -7.23 -10.90 11.61
N GLY A 245 -7.22 -9.67 12.11
CA GLY A 245 -6.31 -8.62 11.62
C GLY A 245 -6.66 -8.06 10.24
N TRP A 246 -7.88 -8.29 9.73
CA TRP A 246 -8.35 -7.72 8.44
C TRP A 246 -7.41 -8.00 7.25
N LEU A 247 -7.06 -9.28 7.09
CA LEU A 247 -6.16 -9.75 6.04
C LEU A 247 -6.65 -9.35 4.66
N THR A 248 -5.73 -8.81 3.87
CA THR A 248 -5.98 -8.37 2.48
C THR A 248 -5.91 -9.57 1.53
N HIS A 249 -6.92 -9.66 0.66
CA HIS A 249 -7.05 -10.63 -0.43
C HIS A 249 -7.17 -9.84 -1.74
N ASP A 250 -6.15 -9.92 -2.58
CA ASP A 250 -5.97 -9.15 -3.80
C ASP A 250 -6.16 -10.05 -5.01
N PHE A 251 -7.25 -9.85 -5.75
CA PHE A 251 -7.56 -10.58 -6.98
C PHE A 251 -6.88 -9.90 -8.17
N ILE A 252 -6.07 -10.67 -8.89
CA ILE A 252 -5.18 -10.16 -9.93
C ILE A 252 -5.71 -10.53 -11.29
N PHE A 253 -5.80 -9.54 -12.17
CA PHE A 253 -6.34 -9.67 -13.51
C PHE A 253 -5.29 -9.31 -14.55
N ASP A 254 -5.36 -9.97 -15.70
CA ASP A 254 -4.57 -9.60 -16.86
C ASP A 254 -5.06 -8.25 -17.43
N PRO A 255 -4.16 -7.29 -17.71
CA PRO A 255 -4.55 -5.97 -18.20
C PRO A 255 -5.17 -5.97 -19.60
N GLU A 256 -4.88 -6.96 -20.44
CA GLU A 256 -5.33 -7.03 -21.83
C GLU A 256 -6.58 -7.89 -21.97
N THR A 257 -6.59 -9.06 -21.33
CA THR A 257 -7.71 -10.03 -21.44
C THR A 257 -8.76 -9.86 -20.35
N HIS A 258 -8.43 -9.16 -19.26
CA HIS A 258 -9.24 -9.07 -18.04
C HIS A 258 -9.54 -10.45 -17.42
N GLU A 259 -8.76 -11.47 -17.75
CA GLU A 259 -8.87 -12.79 -17.16
C GLU A 259 -8.23 -12.82 -15.77
N LEU A 260 -8.84 -13.58 -14.88
CA LEU A 260 -8.33 -13.77 -13.52
C LEU A 260 -7.05 -14.61 -13.57
N GLN A 261 -5.95 -14.01 -13.13
CA GLN A 261 -4.64 -14.67 -13.06
C GLN A 261 -4.43 -15.37 -11.70
N GLY A 262 -5.10 -14.90 -10.66
CA GLY A 262 -5.04 -15.51 -9.34
C GLY A 262 -5.42 -14.56 -8.23
N MET A 263 -5.11 -14.97 -7.00
CA MET A 263 -5.36 -14.19 -5.80
C MET A 263 -4.13 -14.23 -4.90
N ALA A 264 -3.74 -13.07 -4.37
CA ALA A 264 -2.66 -12.93 -3.40
C ALA A 264 -3.20 -12.53 -2.03
N ASN A 265 -2.68 -13.15 -0.98
CA ASN A 265 -2.88 -12.70 0.40
C ASN A 265 -1.57 -12.83 1.20
N GLY A 266 -1.64 -12.67 2.53
CA GLY A 266 -0.47 -12.78 3.41
C GLY A 266 0.29 -14.11 3.30
N ASP A 267 -0.40 -15.20 2.96
CA ASP A 267 0.15 -16.55 2.87
C ASP A 267 0.81 -16.84 1.51
N GLY A 268 0.57 -16.02 0.49
CA GLY A 268 1.19 -16.14 -0.82
C GLY A 268 0.22 -15.91 -1.97
N PHE A 269 0.59 -16.47 -3.12
CA PHE A 269 -0.16 -16.34 -4.37
C PHE A 269 -0.81 -17.68 -4.73
N TYR A 270 -2.07 -17.64 -5.16
CA TYR A 270 -2.88 -18.79 -5.51
C TYR A 270 -3.41 -18.62 -6.93
N VAL A 271 -3.34 -19.69 -7.72
CA VAL A 271 -3.87 -19.72 -9.09
C VAL A 271 -5.23 -20.42 -9.12
N PRO A 272 -6.18 -20.02 -9.99
CA PRO A 272 -7.43 -20.73 -10.15
C PRO A 272 -7.18 -22.17 -10.61
N VAL A 273 -8.02 -23.11 -10.16
CA VAL A 273 -7.98 -24.52 -10.56
C VAL A 273 -9.20 -24.81 -11.43
N GLU A 274 -8.99 -25.29 -12.65
CA GLU A 274 -10.09 -25.79 -13.46
C GLU A 274 -10.56 -27.16 -12.93
N GLU A 275 -11.88 -27.45 -12.99
CA GLU A 275 -12.44 -28.72 -12.51
C GLU A 275 -11.76 -29.97 -13.13
N ARG A 276 -11.22 -29.85 -14.34
CA ARG A 276 -10.51 -30.93 -15.04
C ARG A 276 -9.15 -31.28 -14.41
N ASP A 277 -8.49 -30.32 -13.77
CA ASP A 277 -7.17 -30.54 -13.15
C ASP A 277 -7.24 -31.28 -11.81
N MET A 278 -8.42 -31.31 -11.20
CA MET A 278 -8.69 -32.03 -9.95
C MET A 278 -8.86 -33.54 -10.17
N ALA A 279 -9.34 -33.96 -11.35
CA ALA A 279 -9.62 -35.36 -11.69
C ALA A 279 -8.36 -36.17 -12.06
N HIS A 280 -7.31 -35.53 -12.58
CA HIS A 280 -6.12 -36.23 -13.07
C HIS A 280 -5.09 -36.64 -12.00
N ARG A 281 -5.37 -36.44 -10.71
CA ARG A 281 -4.43 -36.81 -9.62
C ARG A 281 -4.99 -37.69 -8.52
N SER A 282 -6.28 -38.06 -8.55
CA SER A 282 -6.80 -39.11 -7.68
C SER A 282 -6.32 -40.51 -8.08
N ASP A 283 -5.91 -40.70 -9.33
CA ASP A 283 -5.55 -42.02 -9.87
C ASP A 283 -4.06 -42.37 -9.74
N SER A 284 -3.23 -41.48 -9.18
CA SER A 284 -1.80 -41.76 -8.94
C SER A 284 -1.45 -42.06 -7.47
N GLN A 285 -2.46 -42.31 -6.63
CA GLN A 285 -2.29 -42.82 -5.26
C GLN A 285 -3.21 -44.02 -5.02
N GLN A 286 -3.02 -45.09 -5.80
CA GLN A 286 -3.37 -46.45 -5.42
C GLN A 286 -2.16 -47.36 -5.63
#